data_AF-A0A7Z8L482-F1
#
_entry.id   AF-A0A7Z8L482-F1
#
_cell.length_a   1.000
_cell.length_b   1.000
_cell.length_c   1.000
_cell.angle_alpha   90.00
_cell.angle_beta   90.00
_cell.angle_gamma   90.00
#
_symmetry.space_group_name_H-M   'P 1'
#
loop_
_entity.id
_entity.type
_entity.pdbx_description
1 polymer ?
#
loop_
_entity_poly.entity_id
_entity_poly.type
_entity_poly.pdbx_seq_one_letter_code
_entity_poly.pdbx_strand_id
1 'polypeptide(L)'
;MAHATMVWGQRWWGTGVLCLVAAAGLALGSIRFRGVGLGVAGALFAGILYAHLAWSPEATLATAERLLGANHELSESALTAAITSKAQEIAAQRHQILDFVREFGLILFVYAIGMQVGPGFISNLKANGLAWNGLAACVVLGGLACTWALHHWGGISATASVGVMSGAVTNTPGLAAAQQAVADLVHAGVLDPDAASEPGIGYAIAYPFGVIGIILTMIAIRAFFRIDPAGEARALADDTSRRRPLPANRDVEVLNPGLEGRTITEITDLVSRRVVISRVLRQGETISASQSSRLALGDIVHCVGRQDDLDRLELAIGKASTVDVRTSPSNLAARRLLVTERRAIGRPLAALDLRHRFGVNVTRVARAGVEFVASPQTKLQFGDTLVAVGNEQGLLKLEAVVGNSTRVLEHPQLLPIFIGIALGVLLGSIPLAIPGMPAPVKLGLAGGPLVVALLLSRTGRWGPLNFYVPHSANIMLRELGIALFLSCVGLKAGEAFVETLMSGDGLWWMAAGAMITLIPLSIAAIIARCFMGMNYAALSGVMAGSMTDPPALAFANASCGGEEPAIAYASVYPLTMVMRVVGAQIFVLLLA
;
A
#
# COMPACT_ATOMS: atom_id res chain seq x y z
N MET A 1 38.01 31.00 12.53
CA MET A 1 37.36 30.29 11.39
C MET A 1 37.54 28.77 11.47
N ALA A 2 38.72 28.22 11.80
CA ALA A 2 38.93 26.77 12.00
C ALA A 2 38.03 26.13 13.07
N HIS A 3 37.74 26.84 14.17
CA HIS A 3 36.82 26.39 15.22
C HIS A 3 35.35 26.31 14.75
N ALA A 4 34.93 27.21 13.84
CA ALA A 4 33.57 27.19 13.29
C ALA A 4 33.41 26.04 12.30
N THR A 5 34.40 25.77 11.45
CA THR A 5 34.38 24.60 10.56
C THR A 5 34.46 23.26 11.30
N MET A 6 35.11 23.19 12.46
CA MET A 6 35.11 21.98 13.32
C MET A 6 33.77 21.72 14.02
N VAL A 7 33.12 22.76 14.55
CA VAL A 7 31.80 22.62 15.22
C VAL A 7 30.67 22.36 14.21
N TRP A 8 30.76 22.96 13.02
CA TRP A 8 29.86 22.64 11.90
C TRP A 8 30.13 21.23 11.34
N GLY A 9 31.37 20.76 11.37
CA GLY A 9 31.72 19.37 11.02
C GLY A 9 31.06 18.34 11.94
N GLN A 10 31.14 18.53 13.27
CA GLN A 10 30.64 17.53 14.24
C GLN A 10 29.13 17.31 14.22
N ARG A 11 28.32 18.37 14.15
CA ARG A 11 26.85 18.26 14.23
C ARG A 11 26.21 17.72 12.95
N TRP A 12 26.78 18.07 11.79
CA TRP A 12 26.22 17.69 10.49
C TRP A 12 26.81 16.40 9.94
N TRP A 13 27.92 15.89 10.49
CA TRP A 13 28.53 14.64 10.03
C TRP A 13 27.58 13.45 10.16
N GLY A 14 26.91 13.28 11.31
CA GLY A 14 25.96 12.18 11.52
C GLY A 14 24.78 12.24 10.53
N THR A 15 24.23 13.42 10.29
CA THR A 15 23.15 13.63 9.31
C THR A 15 23.64 13.45 7.87
N GLY A 16 24.85 13.92 7.54
CA GLY A 16 25.47 13.77 6.23
C GLY A 16 25.76 12.31 5.90
N VAL A 17 26.30 11.54 6.86
CA VAL A 17 26.48 10.09 6.73
C VAL A 17 25.15 9.40 6.51
N LEU A 18 24.12 9.73 7.27
CA LEU A 18 22.80 9.16 7.06
C LEU A 18 22.26 9.45 5.66
N CYS A 19 22.39 10.68 5.16
CA CYS A 19 22.00 11.04 3.80
C CYS A 19 22.79 10.25 2.74
N LEU A 20 24.10 10.07 2.94
CA LEU A 20 24.95 9.29 2.04
C LEU A 20 24.56 7.81 2.05
N VAL A 21 24.32 7.23 3.22
CA VAL A 21 23.87 5.85 3.38
C VAL A 21 22.51 5.64 2.73
N ALA A 22 21.56 6.56 2.96
CA ALA A 22 20.25 6.50 2.32
C ALA A 22 20.36 6.63 0.79
N ALA A 23 21.16 7.57 0.29
CA ALA A 23 21.39 7.76 -1.14
C ALA A 23 22.06 6.53 -1.79
N ALA A 24 23.13 6.02 -1.20
CA ALA A 24 23.84 4.82 -1.66
C ALA A 24 22.92 3.59 -1.61
N GLY A 25 22.11 3.47 -0.57
CA GLY A 25 21.14 2.41 -0.39
C GLY A 25 20.00 2.45 -1.39
N LEU A 26 19.46 3.63 -1.69
CA LEU A 26 18.47 3.81 -2.74
C LEU A 26 19.07 3.50 -4.13
N ALA A 27 20.32 3.88 -4.37
CA ALA A 27 21.04 3.54 -5.60
C ALA A 27 21.23 2.01 -5.72
N LEU A 28 21.71 1.34 -4.67
CA LEU A 28 21.83 -0.11 -4.60
C LEU A 28 20.48 -0.80 -4.81
N GLY A 29 19.44 -0.26 -4.17
CA GLY A 29 18.06 -0.71 -4.26
C GLY A 29 17.44 -0.61 -5.65
N SER A 30 17.90 0.36 -6.44
CA SER A 30 17.44 0.59 -7.81
C SER A 30 17.97 -0.44 -8.82
N ILE A 31 19.04 -1.18 -8.46
CA ILE A 31 19.60 -2.23 -9.31
C ILE A 31 18.57 -3.37 -9.41
N ARG A 32 18.15 -3.67 -10.65
CA ARG A 32 17.19 -4.74 -10.94
C ARG A 32 17.90 -5.92 -11.56
N PHE A 33 17.71 -7.09 -10.98
CA PHE A 33 18.11 -8.36 -11.55
C PHE A 33 16.87 -9.14 -11.98
N ARG A 34 16.72 -9.39 -13.29
CA ARG A 34 15.55 -10.06 -13.90
C ARG A 34 14.20 -9.45 -13.49
N GLY A 35 14.15 -8.13 -13.34
CA GLY A 35 12.94 -7.39 -12.95
C GLY A 35 12.68 -7.28 -11.44
N VAL A 36 13.48 -7.95 -10.61
CA VAL A 36 13.40 -7.87 -9.14
C VAL A 36 14.51 -6.96 -8.63
N GLY A 37 14.18 -6.03 -7.74
CA GLY A 37 15.14 -5.16 -7.06
C GLY A 37 14.88 -5.14 -5.56
N LEU A 38 15.90 -4.79 -4.78
CA LEU A 38 15.78 -4.65 -3.32
C LEU A 38 14.89 -3.45 -2.92
N GLY A 39 14.71 -2.49 -3.83
CA GLY A 39 13.95 -1.27 -3.55
C GLY A 39 14.58 -0.49 -2.40
N VAL A 40 13.77 0.17 -1.59
CA VAL A 40 14.30 1.00 -0.48
C VAL A 40 15.03 0.18 0.59
N ALA A 41 14.85 -1.15 0.62
CA ALA A 41 15.62 -2.01 1.51
C ALA A 41 17.12 -2.04 1.22
N GLY A 42 17.59 -1.55 0.06
CA GLY A 42 19.01 -1.30 -0.17
C GLY A 42 19.62 -0.33 0.87
N ALA A 43 18.83 0.56 1.48
CA ALA A 43 19.22 1.42 2.60
C ALA A 43 19.75 0.65 3.82
N LEU A 44 19.18 -0.53 4.10
CA LEU A 44 19.64 -1.40 5.18
C LEU A 44 21.06 -1.90 4.92
N PHE A 45 21.30 -2.48 3.75
CA PHE A 45 22.59 -3.08 3.40
C PHE A 45 23.68 -2.04 3.19
N ALA A 46 23.35 -0.89 2.62
CA ALA A 46 24.29 0.24 2.56
C ALA A 46 24.67 0.72 3.97
N GLY A 47 23.71 0.74 4.91
CA GLY A 47 23.97 1.06 6.31
C GLY A 47 24.90 0.05 6.98
N ILE A 48 24.65 -1.25 6.79
CA ILE A 48 25.49 -2.32 7.31
C ILE A 48 26.92 -2.21 6.77
N LEU A 49 27.06 -2.06 5.45
CA LEU A 49 28.36 -1.94 4.79
C LEU A 49 29.11 -0.70 5.28
N TYR A 50 28.44 0.45 5.36
CA TYR A 50 29.05 1.67 5.87
C TYR A 50 29.48 1.50 7.33
N ALA A 51 28.63 0.88 8.16
CA ALA A 51 28.93 0.68 9.56
C ALA A 51 30.17 -0.19 9.76
N HIS A 52 30.27 -1.29 9.00
CA HIS A 52 31.42 -2.17 9.01
C HIS A 52 32.72 -1.48 8.55
N LEU A 53 32.66 -0.63 7.51
CA LEU A 53 33.85 -0.02 6.91
C LEU A 53 34.31 1.27 7.59
N ALA A 54 33.38 2.06 8.14
CA ALA A 54 33.64 3.45 8.51
C ALA A 54 33.08 3.86 9.87
N TRP A 55 32.22 3.04 10.49
CA TRP A 55 31.61 3.31 11.80
C TRP A 55 32.23 2.40 12.86
N SER A 56 33.57 2.38 12.97
CA SER A 56 34.28 1.61 13.98
C SER A 56 34.61 2.44 15.23
N PRO A 57 34.79 1.80 16.40
CA PRO A 57 35.32 2.45 17.60
C PRO A 57 36.65 3.15 17.32
N GLU A 58 37.50 2.55 16.50
CA GLU A 58 38.79 3.11 16.06
C GLU A 58 38.64 4.40 15.26
N ALA A 59 37.67 4.45 14.32
CA ALA A 59 37.37 5.67 13.56
C ALA A 59 36.86 6.79 14.48
N THR A 60 36.09 6.45 15.50
CA THR A 60 35.59 7.39 16.51
C THR A 60 36.73 7.91 17.39
N LEU A 61 37.65 7.03 17.79
CA LEU A 61 38.85 7.38 18.55
C LEU A 61 39.77 8.30 17.74
N ALA A 62 40.05 7.96 16.48
CA ALA A 62 40.86 8.76 15.57
C ALA A 62 40.23 10.15 15.30
N THR A 63 38.90 10.23 15.30
CA THR A 63 38.20 11.52 15.18
C THR A 63 38.37 12.35 16.45
N ALA A 64 38.23 11.74 17.63
CA ALA A 64 38.46 12.40 18.91
C ALA A 64 39.91 12.88 19.06
N GLU A 65 40.88 12.05 18.66
CA GLU A 65 42.30 12.40 18.57
C GLU A 65 42.55 13.61 17.68
N ARG A 66 41.97 13.66 16.47
CA ARG A 66 42.13 14.82 15.57
C ARG A 66 41.52 16.11 16.14
N LEU A 67 40.46 16.00 16.93
CA LEU A 67 39.79 17.14 17.55
C LEU A 67 40.55 17.68 18.77
N LEU A 68 41.28 16.82 19.48
CA LEU A 68 41.99 17.17 20.72
C LEU A 68 43.50 17.32 20.56
N GLY A 69 44.10 16.64 19.59
CA GLY A 69 45.54 16.54 19.33
C GLY A 69 46.21 17.83 18.85
N ALA A 70 45.48 18.94 18.78
CA ALA A 70 46.05 20.27 18.59
C ALA A 70 46.56 20.91 19.91
N ASN A 71 46.32 20.28 21.06
CA ASN A 71 46.71 20.83 22.38
C ASN A 71 48.01 20.18 22.88
N HIS A 72 49.16 20.80 22.59
CA HIS A 72 50.49 20.33 23.02
C HIS A 72 50.78 20.46 24.53
N GLU A 73 49.85 20.96 25.34
CA GLU A 73 50.08 21.26 26.77
C GLU A 73 49.58 20.19 27.75
N LEU A 74 48.91 19.12 27.27
CA LEU A 74 48.36 18.07 28.13
C LEU A 74 49.38 16.95 28.38
N SER A 75 49.43 16.42 29.61
CA SER A 75 50.14 15.17 29.89
C SER A 75 49.53 14.01 29.10
N GLU A 76 50.32 12.99 28.77
CA GLU A 76 49.88 11.84 27.97
C GLU A 76 48.65 11.12 28.57
N SER A 77 48.59 11.03 29.91
CA SER A 77 47.44 10.50 30.65
C SER A 77 46.18 11.38 30.55
N ALA A 78 46.35 12.71 30.62
CA ALA A 78 45.25 13.66 30.53
C ALA A 78 44.71 13.76 29.09
N LEU A 79 45.60 13.67 28.09
CA LEU A 79 45.24 13.63 26.68
C LEU A 79 44.45 12.36 26.35
N THR A 80 44.91 11.19 26.80
CA THR A 80 44.22 9.91 26.62
C THR A 80 42.82 9.95 27.25
N ALA A 81 42.70 10.41 28.50
CA ALA A 81 41.41 10.54 29.17
C ALA A 81 40.46 11.51 28.44
N ALA A 82 40.98 12.64 27.94
CA ALA A 82 40.21 13.60 27.16
C ALA A 82 39.73 12.99 25.83
N ILE A 83 40.58 12.23 25.13
CA ILE A 83 40.24 11.54 23.88
C ILE A 83 39.13 10.52 24.11
N THR A 84 39.28 9.66 25.14
CA THR A 84 38.26 8.66 25.46
C THR A 84 36.93 9.31 25.82
N SER A 85 36.95 10.35 26.67
CA SER A 85 35.74 11.09 27.04
C SER A 85 35.08 11.73 25.81
N LYS A 86 35.86 12.32 24.90
CA LYS A 86 35.32 12.94 23.68
C LYS A 86 34.79 11.90 22.70
N ALA A 87 35.43 10.74 22.59
CA ALA A 87 34.96 9.62 21.78
C ALA A 87 33.60 9.11 22.29
N GLN A 88 33.44 8.98 23.61
CA GLN A 88 32.16 8.61 24.23
C GLN A 88 31.07 9.66 23.97
N GLU A 89 31.38 10.95 24.08
CA GLU A 89 30.43 12.04 23.78
C GLU A 89 29.95 11.99 22.32
N ILE A 90 30.89 11.79 21.38
CA ILE A 90 30.59 11.66 19.95
C ILE A 90 29.73 10.43 19.68
N ALA A 91 30.04 9.28 20.30
CA ALA A 91 29.26 8.07 20.16
C ALA A 91 27.82 8.26 20.68
N ALA A 92 27.66 8.83 21.88
CA ALA A 92 26.35 9.08 22.48
C ALA A 92 25.48 10.02 21.62
N GLN A 93 26.05 11.11 21.10
CA GLN A 93 25.35 12.02 20.19
C GLN A 93 24.90 11.32 18.90
N ARG A 94 25.75 10.45 18.33
CA ARG A 94 25.40 9.66 17.14
C ARG A 94 24.23 8.72 17.41
N HIS A 95 24.25 7.98 18.50
CA HIS A 95 23.15 7.08 18.86
C HIS A 95 21.83 7.85 19.01
N GLN A 96 21.85 9.00 19.70
CA GLN A 96 20.65 9.81 19.89
C GLN A 96 20.06 10.33 18.56
N ILE A 97 20.91 10.79 17.62
CA ILE A 97 20.47 11.22 16.29
C ILE A 97 19.87 10.04 15.52
N LEU A 98 20.55 8.89 15.52
CA LEU A 98 20.05 7.70 14.84
C LEU A 98 18.72 7.23 15.42
N ASP A 99 18.55 7.28 16.74
CA ASP A 99 17.29 6.92 17.40
C ASP A 99 16.15 7.83 17.01
N PHE A 100 16.36 9.14 17.09
CA PHE A 100 15.35 10.11 16.68
C PHE A 100 14.96 9.93 15.21
N VAL A 101 15.95 9.82 14.30
CA VAL A 101 15.64 9.71 12.87
C VAL A 101 15.01 8.35 12.53
N ARG A 102 15.42 7.27 13.22
CA ARG A 102 14.79 5.95 13.11
C ARG A 102 13.31 6.02 13.50
N GLU A 103 13.01 6.55 14.67
CA GLU A 103 11.64 6.68 15.18
C GLU A 103 10.79 7.61 14.30
N PHE A 104 11.34 8.74 13.89
CA PHE A 104 10.65 9.68 13.01
C PHE A 104 10.35 9.04 11.64
N GLY A 105 11.35 8.38 11.02
CA GLY A 105 11.17 7.65 9.77
C GLY A 105 10.12 6.55 9.86
N LEU A 106 10.14 5.78 10.96
CA LEU A 106 9.14 4.76 11.26
C LEU A 106 7.73 5.35 11.32
N ILE A 107 7.52 6.43 12.08
CA ILE A 107 6.21 7.04 12.27
C ILE A 107 5.65 7.52 10.93
N LEU A 108 6.47 8.20 10.11
CA LEU A 108 6.05 8.64 8.77
C LEU A 108 5.66 7.46 7.89
N PHE A 109 6.46 6.41 7.89
CA PHE A 109 6.23 5.20 7.10
C PHE A 109 4.93 4.49 7.49
N VAL A 110 4.73 4.22 8.78
CA VAL A 110 3.57 3.49 9.28
C VAL A 110 2.29 4.32 9.16
N TYR A 111 2.37 5.64 9.40
CA TYR A 111 1.25 6.54 9.17
C TYR A 111 0.84 6.56 7.69
N ALA A 112 1.79 6.70 6.77
CA ALA A 112 1.52 6.69 5.32
C ALA A 112 0.87 5.38 4.86
N ILE A 113 1.25 4.26 5.44
CA ILE A 113 0.59 2.97 5.21
C ILE A 113 -0.86 3.00 5.69
N GLY A 114 -1.12 3.44 6.93
CA GLY A 114 -2.49 3.48 7.45
C GLY A 114 -3.40 4.40 6.62
N MET A 115 -2.84 5.50 6.11
CA MET A 115 -3.53 6.41 5.19
C MET A 115 -3.84 5.78 3.84
N GLN A 116 -2.91 5.00 3.28
CA GLN A 116 -3.11 4.25 2.02
C GLN A 116 -4.20 3.19 2.15
N VAL A 117 -4.20 2.49 3.27
CA VAL A 117 -4.96 1.26 3.46
C VAL A 117 -6.39 1.52 3.94
N GLY A 118 -6.61 2.53 4.78
CA GLY A 118 -7.89 2.68 5.48
C GLY A 118 -9.14 2.90 4.61
N PRO A 119 -9.10 3.59 3.45
CA PRO A 119 -10.30 3.73 2.59
C PRO A 119 -10.83 2.39 2.07
N GLY A 120 -9.93 1.43 1.81
CA GLY A 120 -10.26 0.10 1.27
C GLY A 120 -10.42 -1.00 2.34
N PHE A 121 -9.92 -0.78 3.56
CA PHE A 121 -9.81 -1.83 4.58
C PHE A 121 -11.12 -2.58 4.85
N ILE A 122 -12.21 -1.87 5.14
CA ILE A 122 -13.50 -2.50 5.51
C ILE A 122 -14.25 -3.02 4.28
N SER A 123 -14.13 -2.36 3.12
CA SER A 123 -14.72 -2.87 1.87
C SER A 123 -14.05 -4.18 1.43
N ASN A 124 -12.72 -4.27 1.63
CA ASN A 124 -11.93 -5.43 1.25
C ASN A 124 -12.19 -6.64 2.17
N LEU A 125 -12.71 -6.44 3.39
CA LEU A 125 -13.12 -7.54 4.26
C LEU A 125 -14.44 -8.23 3.83
N LYS A 126 -15.30 -7.58 3.02
CA LYS A 126 -16.70 -8.00 2.81
C LYS A 126 -17.00 -8.86 1.57
N ALA A 127 -16.22 -8.84 0.50
CA ALA A 127 -16.47 -9.64 -0.71
C ALA A 127 -15.17 -10.34 -1.17
N ASN A 128 -15.12 -11.67 -1.12
CA ASN A 128 -13.93 -12.55 -1.21
C ASN A 128 -12.84 -12.32 -0.14
N GLY A 129 -12.87 -11.17 0.53
CA GLY A 129 -12.02 -10.77 1.62
C GLY A 129 -11.86 -11.80 2.72
N LEU A 130 -12.95 -12.37 3.24
CA LEU A 130 -12.87 -13.23 4.43
C LEU A 130 -12.04 -14.50 4.20
N ALA A 131 -12.18 -15.13 3.03
CA ALA A 131 -11.42 -16.33 2.70
C ALA A 131 -9.92 -16.01 2.49
N TRP A 132 -9.62 -14.95 1.72
CA TRP A 132 -8.24 -14.52 1.48
C TRP A 132 -7.55 -14.00 2.75
N ASN A 133 -8.27 -13.26 3.58
CA ASN A 133 -7.79 -12.77 4.87
C ASN A 133 -7.60 -13.92 5.87
N GLY A 134 -8.49 -14.93 5.86
CA GLY A 134 -8.30 -16.14 6.65
C GLY A 134 -7.02 -16.88 6.27
N LEU A 135 -6.77 -17.06 4.97
CA LEU A 135 -5.52 -17.65 4.47
C LEU A 135 -4.30 -16.84 4.90
N ALA A 136 -4.35 -15.52 4.71
CA ALA A 136 -3.26 -14.63 5.08
C ALA A 136 -3.01 -14.61 6.60
N ALA A 137 -4.07 -14.69 7.41
CA ALA A 137 -3.98 -14.86 8.86
C ALA A 137 -3.31 -16.19 9.23
N CYS A 138 -3.63 -17.30 8.56
CA CYS A 138 -2.95 -18.58 8.75
C CYS A 138 -1.45 -18.48 8.45
N VAL A 139 -1.05 -17.73 7.43
CA VAL A 139 0.36 -17.47 7.13
C VAL A 139 1.05 -16.69 8.26
N VAL A 140 0.39 -15.66 8.79
CA VAL A 140 0.93 -14.87 9.92
C VAL A 140 1.07 -15.72 11.17
N LEU A 141 0.01 -16.44 11.56
CA LEU A 141 -0.01 -17.30 12.74
C LEU A 141 0.97 -18.47 12.60
N GLY A 142 1.08 -19.06 11.40
CA GLY A 142 2.09 -20.07 11.10
C GLY A 142 3.52 -19.54 11.23
N GLY A 143 3.78 -18.31 10.77
CA GLY A 143 5.06 -17.65 10.97
C GLY A 143 5.40 -17.41 12.44
N LEU A 144 4.43 -16.96 13.24
CA LEU A 144 4.57 -16.81 14.69
C LEU A 144 4.83 -18.16 15.37
N ALA A 145 4.09 -19.20 14.99
CA ALA A 145 4.27 -20.55 15.52
C ALA A 145 5.64 -21.14 15.16
N CYS A 146 6.10 -20.97 13.92
CA CYS A 146 7.45 -21.35 13.51
C CYS A 146 8.50 -20.60 14.33
N THR A 147 8.33 -19.29 14.53
CA THR A 147 9.25 -18.47 15.33
C THR A 147 9.29 -18.94 16.79
N TRP A 148 8.14 -19.25 17.38
CA TRP A 148 8.04 -19.80 18.73
C TRP A 148 8.74 -21.16 18.85
N ALA A 149 8.52 -22.06 17.88
CA ALA A 149 9.18 -23.36 17.85
C ALA A 149 10.71 -23.23 17.70
N LEU A 150 11.18 -22.31 16.86
CA LEU A 150 12.61 -22.03 16.65
C LEU A 150 13.26 -21.38 17.87
N HIS A 151 12.53 -20.55 18.61
CA HIS A 151 13.02 -20.02 19.88
C HIS A 151 13.16 -21.14 20.93
N HIS A 152 12.12 -21.94 21.14
CA HIS A 152 12.13 -22.98 22.18
C HIS A 152 13.03 -24.18 21.87
N TRP A 153 13.12 -24.61 20.61
CA TRP A 153 13.89 -25.80 20.24
C TRP A 153 15.18 -25.48 19.48
N GLY A 154 15.25 -24.31 18.84
CA GLY A 154 16.40 -23.88 18.05
C GLY A 154 17.39 -22.99 18.80
N GLY A 155 17.15 -22.68 20.08
CA GLY A 155 18.10 -21.96 20.94
C GLY A 155 18.31 -20.49 20.59
N ILE A 156 17.48 -19.90 19.73
CA ILE A 156 17.57 -18.49 19.34
C ILE A 156 16.91 -17.65 20.44
N SER A 157 17.56 -16.57 20.91
CA SER A 157 16.96 -15.65 21.90
C SER A 157 15.62 -15.09 21.40
N ALA A 158 14.72 -14.72 22.30
CA ALA A 158 13.41 -14.16 21.92
C ALA A 158 13.56 -12.85 21.12
N THR A 159 14.53 -12.03 21.52
CA THR A 159 14.94 -10.75 20.91
C THR A 159 15.54 -10.93 19.51
N ALA A 160 16.38 -11.93 19.26
CA ALA A 160 16.85 -12.24 17.91
C ALA A 160 15.74 -12.88 17.06
N SER A 161 14.94 -13.79 17.65
CA SER A 161 13.89 -14.54 16.95
C SER A 161 12.83 -13.62 16.34
N VAL A 162 12.40 -12.58 17.07
CA VAL A 162 11.44 -11.59 16.54
C VAL A 162 12.04 -10.76 15.41
N GLY A 163 13.35 -10.49 15.45
CA GLY A 163 14.11 -9.87 14.37
C GLY A 163 14.14 -10.74 13.13
N VAL A 164 14.57 -12.00 13.28
CA VAL A 164 14.60 -13.02 12.21
C VAL A 164 13.22 -13.19 11.58
N MET A 165 12.16 -13.30 12.40
CA MET A 165 10.78 -13.36 11.90
C MET A 165 10.42 -12.13 11.08
N SER A 166 10.69 -10.93 11.61
CA SER A 166 10.36 -9.68 10.93
C SER A 166 11.09 -9.53 9.60
N GLY A 167 12.34 -9.99 9.51
CA GLY A 167 13.11 -10.04 8.26
C GLY A 167 12.57 -11.08 7.28
N ALA A 168 12.33 -12.31 7.75
CA ALA A 168 11.80 -13.42 6.97
C ALA A 168 10.44 -13.13 6.34
N VAL A 169 9.66 -12.25 6.95
CA VAL A 169 8.33 -11.85 6.45
C VAL A 169 8.30 -10.38 6.02
N THR A 170 9.47 -9.78 5.78
CA THR A 170 9.68 -8.41 5.29
C THR A 170 8.86 -7.32 6.00
N ASN A 171 8.51 -7.55 7.27
CA ASN A 171 7.61 -6.70 8.03
C ASN A 171 8.39 -5.72 8.90
N THR A 172 8.83 -4.63 8.28
CA THR A 172 9.53 -3.53 8.95
C THR A 172 8.76 -2.89 10.12
N PRO A 173 7.43 -2.66 10.03
CA PRO A 173 6.65 -2.17 11.18
C PRO A 173 6.68 -3.12 12.39
N GLY A 174 6.66 -4.43 12.15
CA GLY A 174 6.75 -5.46 13.18
C GLY A 174 8.11 -5.45 13.88
N LEU A 175 9.21 -5.31 13.13
CA LEU A 175 10.54 -5.11 13.72
C LEU A 175 10.56 -3.92 14.66
N ALA A 176 10.04 -2.78 14.20
CA ALA A 176 10.03 -1.57 14.99
C ALA A 176 9.21 -1.70 16.29
N ALA A 177 8.05 -2.32 16.20
CA ALA A 177 7.20 -2.59 17.36
C ALA A 177 7.91 -3.52 18.36
N ALA A 178 8.64 -4.52 17.86
CA ALA A 178 9.47 -5.40 18.67
C ALA A 178 10.66 -4.66 19.31
N GLN A 179 11.40 -3.83 18.56
CA GLN A 179 12.50 -3.02 19.09
C GLN A 179 12.03 -2.09 20.20
N GLN A 180 10.84 -1.51 20.07
CA GLN A 180 10.25 -0.71 21.14
C GLN A 180 9.93 -1.55 22.39
N ALA A 181 9.33 -2.73 22.21
CA ALA A 181 9.01 -3.63 23.32
C ALA A 181 10.28 -4.08 24.07
N VAL A 182 11.34 -4.43 23.32
CA VAL A 182 12.65 -4.77 23.88
C VAL A 182 13.25 -3.57 24.63
N ALA A 183 13.22 -2.37 24.03
CA ALA A 183 13.71 -1.17 24.71
C ALA A 183 12.95 -0.91 26.03
N ASP A 184 11.62 -1.02 26.04
CA ASP A 184 10.81 -0.85 27.25
C ASP A 184 11.18 -1.89 28.33
N LEU A 185 11.47 -3.14 27.95
CA LEU A 185 11.91 -4.20 28.87
C LEU A 185 13.33 -3.98 29.42
N VAL A 186 14.25 -3.46 28.60
CA VAL A 186 15.59 -3.03 29.05
C VAL A 186 15.49 -1.89 30.06
N HIS A 187 14.65 -0.88 29.79
CA HIS A 187 14.42 0.22 30.74
C HIS A 187 13.76 -0.26 32.05
N ALA A 188 12.95 -1.30 31.98
CA ALA A 188 12.35 -1.94 33.16
C ALA A 188 13.33 -2.85 33.93
N GLY A 189 14.55 -3.06 33.42
CA GLY A 189 15.55 -3.96 34.02
C GLY A 189 15.24 -5.44 33.88
N VAL A 190 14.36 -5.83 32.93
CA VAL A 190 14.01 -7.23 32.65
C VAL A 190 15.02 -7.88 31.71
N LEU A 191 15.48 -7.14 30.70
CA LEU A 191 16.47 -7.59 29.71
C LEU A 191 17.78 -6.81 29.84
N ASP A 192 18.86 -7.43 29.38
CA ASP A 192 20.19 -6.81 29.27
C ASP A 192 20.18 -5.67 28.22
N PRO A 193 20.85 -4.53 28.46
CA PRO A 193 21.10 -3.50 27.46
C PRO A 193 21.50 -4.00 26.06
N ASP A 194 22.29 -5.06 25.97
CA ASP A 194 22.78 -5.59 24.69
C ASP A 194 21.66 -6.17 23.82
N ALA A 195 20.56 -6.62 24.45
CA ALA A 195 19.39 -7.19 23.78
C ALA A 195 18.68 -6.20 22.84
N ALA A 196 18.88 -4.89 23.02
CA ALA A 196 18.27 -3.84 22.19
C ALA A 196 18.75 -3.86 20.72
N SER A 197 19.93 -4.44 20.46
CA SER A 197 20.54 -4.50 19.12
C SER A 197 20.12 -5.74 18.33
N GLU A 198 19.85 -6.86 19.01
CA GLU A 198 19.60 -8.17 18.41
C GLU A 198 18.45 -8.20 17.38
N PRO A 199 17.28 -7.56 17.61
CA PRO A 199 16.20 -7.61 16.63
C PRO A 199 16.62 -7.02 15.27
N GLY A 200 17.44 -5.97 15.28
CA GLY A 200 17.93 -5.33 14.06
C GLY A 200 18.87 -6.24 13.27
N ILE A 201 19.75 -6.97 13.98
CA ILE A 201 20.69 -7.92 13.39
C ILE A 201 19.93 -9.11 12.79
N GLY A 202 19.01 -9.72 13.55
CA GLY A 202 18.18 -10.82 13.07
C GLY A 202 17.36 -10.45 11.84
N TYR A 203 16.80 -9.24 11.81
CA TYR A 203 16.10 -8.71 10.65
C TYR A 203 17.00 -8.62 9.42
N ALA A 204 18.20 -8.06 9.56
CA ALA A 204 19.15 -7.91 8.47
C ALA A 204 19.59 -9.26 7.87
N ILE A 205 19.81 -10.27 8.71
CA ILE A 205 20.22 -11.62 8.28
C ILE A 205 19.08 -12.31 7.52
N ALA A 206 17.85 -12.22 8.01
CA ALA A 206 16.70 -12.93 7.41
C ALA A 206 16.08 -12.21 6.20
N TYR A 207 16.25 -10.89 6.06
CA TYR A 207 15.56 -10.09 5.03
C TYR A 207 15.75 -10.59 3.59
N PRO A 208 16.96 -10.93 3.10
CA PRO A 208 17.14 -11.45 1.74
C PRO A 208 16.32 -12.72 1.48
N PHE A 209 16.20 -13.58 2.49
CA PHE A 209 15.48 -14.84 2.42
C PHE A 209 13.97 -14.65 2.46
N GLY A 210 13.49 -13.58 3.12
CA GLY A 210 12.11 -13.16 3.01
C GLY A 210 11.73 -12.82 1.57
N VAL A 211 12.52 -11.95 0.92
CA VAL A 211 12.26 -11.48 -0.45
C VAL A 211 12.43 -12.60 -1.49
N ILE A 212 13.52 -13.36 -1.40
CA ILE A 212 13.81 -14.43 -2.37
C ILE A 212 12.91 -15.64 -2.10
N GLY A 213 12.69 -15.99 -0.84
CA GLY A 213 11.94 -17.17 -0.43
C GLY A 213 10.52 -17.19 -0.96
N ILE A 214 9.79 -16.07 -0.87
CA ILE A 214 8.44 -15.97 -1.43
C ILE A 214 8.43 -16.14 -2.96
N ILE A 215 9.39 -15.55 -3.68
CA ILE A 215 9.48 -15.68 -5.14
C ILE A 215 9.77 -17.14 -5.51
N LEU A 216 10.68 -17.80 -4.78
CA LEU A 216 10.95 -19.22 -4.95
C LEU A 216 9.71 -20.08 -4.66
N THR A 217 8.95 -19.78 -3.61
CA THR A 217 7.69 -20.47 -3.32
C THR A 217 6.67 -20.27 -4.45
N MET A 218 6.53 -19.06 -5.00
CA MET A 218 5.66 -18.80 -6.16
C MET A 218 6.06 -19.65 -7.36
N ILE A 219 7.36 -19.68 -7.69
CA ILE A 219 7.90 -20.48 -8.79
C ILE A 219 7.68 -21.97 -8.54
N ALA A 220 7.93 -22.44 -7.32
CA ALA A 220 7.76 -23.84 -6.93
C ALA A 220 6.29 -24.27 -7.04
N ILE A 221 5.35 -23.47 -6.54
CA ILE A 221 3.90 -23.73 -6.66
C ILE A 221 3.48 -23.76 -8.13
N ARG A 222 3.93 -22.81 -8.94
CA ARG A 222 3.66 -22.79 -10.38
C ARG A 222 4.17 -24.06 -11.06
N ALA A 223 5.40 -24.48 -10.76
CA ALA A 223 6.01 -25.67 -11.35
C ALA A 223 5.33 -26.97 -10.87
N PHE A 224 5.08 -27.10 -9.58
CA PHE A 224 4.47 -28.27 -8.95
C PHE A 224 3.05 -28.53 -9.47
N PHE A 225 2.22 -27.49 -9.55
CA PHE A 225 0.85 -27.58 -10.09
C PHE A 225 0.78 -27.40 -11.61
N ARG A 226 1.92 -27.28 -12.31
CA ARG A 226 2.02 -27.08 -13.77
C ARG A 226 1.10 -25.97 -14.28
N ILE A 227 1.10 -24.83 -13.59
CA ILE A 227 0.17 -23.73 -13.85
C ILE A 227 0.65 -22.92 -15.06
N ASP A 228 -0.27 -22.64 -15.98
CA ASP A 228 -0.13 -21.62 -17.03
C ASP A 228 -0.79 -20.30 -16.57
N PRO A 229 -0.01 -19.30 -16.11
CA PRO A 229 -0.57 -18.03 -15.64
C PRO A 229 -1.34 -17.28 -16.74
N ALA A 230 -0.86 -17.33 -17.99
CA ALA A 230 -1.50 -16.63 -19.10
C ALA A 230 -2.83 -17.29 -19.49
N GLY A 231 -2.93 -18.62 -19.38
CA GLY A 231 -4.16 -19.37 -19.55
C GLY A 231 -5.18 -19.06 -18.46
N GLU A 232 -4.78 -19.08 -17.19
CA GLU A 232 -5.68 -18.75 -16.07
C GLU A 232 -6.14 -17.29 -16.09
N ALA A 233 -5.26 -16.35 -16.44
CA ALA A 233 -5.63 -14.94 -16.59
C ALA A 233 -6.70 -14.73 -17.67
N ARG A 234 -6.59 -15.44 -18.80
CA ARG A 234 -7.62 -15.45 -19.85
C ARG A 234 -8.94 -16.05 -19.36
N ALA A 235 -8.88 -17.21 -18.69
CA ALA A 235 -10.07 -17.84 -18.13
C ALA A 235 -10.78 -16.95 -17.09
N LEU A 236 -10.01 -16.22 -16.27
CA LEU A 236 -10.55 -15.28 -15.29
C LEU A 236 -11.15 -14.04 -15.97
N ALA A 237 -10.51 -13.51 -17.02
CA ALA A 237 -11.05 -12.41 -17.80
C ALA A 237 -12.38 -12.80 -18.47
N ASP A 238 -12.48 -14.03 -18.99
CA ASP A 238 -13.71 -14.58 -19.58
C ASP A 238 -14.82 -14.77 -18.53
N ASP A 239 -14.52 -15.33 -17.35
CA ASP A 239 -15.50 -15.46 -16.27
C ASP A 239 -15.94 -14.08 -15.73
N THR A 240 -15.01 -13.14 -15.61
CA THR A 240 -15.32 -11.77 -15.18
C THR A 240 -16.19 -11.04 -16.20
N SER A 241 -15.90 -11.16 -17.49
CA SER A 241 -16.72 -10.57 -18.54
C SER A 241 -18.09 -11.25 -18.67
N ARG A 242 -18.23 -12.53 -18.31
CA ARG A 242 -19.56 -13.19 -18.16
C ARG A 242 -20.33 -12.68 -16.94
N ARG A 243 -19.69 -12.54 -15.78
CA ARG A 243 -20.34 -12.11 -14.52
C ARG A 243 -20.64 -10.60 -14.49
N ARG A 244 -19.73 -9.79 -15.04
CA ARG A 244 -19.76 -8.32 -15.10
C ARG A 244 -19.34 -7.84 -16.50
N PRO A 245 -20.18 -8.06 -17.54
CA PRO A 245 -19.89 -7.56 -18.87
C PRO A 245 -19.76 -6.05 -18.86
N LEU A 246 -18.70 -5.58 -19.49
CA LEU A 246 -18.45 -4.16 -19.71
C LEU A 246 -19.62 -3.57 -20.53
N PRO A 247 -19.95 -2.28 -20.31
CA PRO A 247 -20.93 -1.61 -21.15
C PRO A 247 -20.46 -1.58 -22.61
N ALA A 248 -21.27 -2.10 -23.51
CA ALA A 248 -21.12 -1.97 -24.95
C ALA A 248 -21.97 -0.79 -25.47
N ASN A 249 -21.66 -0.34 -26.68
CA ASN A 249 -22.48 0.62 -27.41
C ASN A 249 -23.10 -0.06 -28.63
N ARG A 250 -24.33 0.30 -28.98
CA ARG A 250 -24.96 -0.12 -30.23
C ARG A 250 -25.92 0.96 -30.75
N ASP A 251 -25.86 1.19 -32.04
CA ASP A 251 -26.82 2.03 -32.76
C ASP A 251 -27.92 1.14 -33.34
N VAL A 252 -29.19 1.48 -33.07
CA VAL A 252 -30.35 0.68 -33.48
C VAL A 252 -31.32 1.57 -34.25
N GLU A 253 -31.74 1.14 -35.43
CA GLU A 253 -32.80 1.79 -36.21
C GLU A 253 -34.17 1.37 -35.68
N VAL A 254 -35.03 2.34 -35.39
CA VAL A 254 -36.38 2.14 -34.86
C VAL A 254 -37.30 1.71 -36.02
N LEU A 255 -37.64 0.43 -36.06
CA LEU A 255 -38.47 -0.15 -37.12
C LEU A 255 -39.78 -0.73 -36.60
N ASN A 256 -39.93 -0.90 -35.29
CA ASN A 256 -41.15 -1.43 -34.70
C ASN A 256 -42.26 -0.36 -34.65
N PRO A 257 -43.35 -0.50 -35.43
CA PRO A 257 -44.43 0.49 -35.47
C PRO A 257 -45.16 0.63 -34.13
N GLY A 258 -45.17 -0.42 -33.30
CA GLY A 258 -45.80 -0.39 -31.97
C GLY A 258 -45.10 0.54 -30.97
N LEU A 259 -43.90 1.03 -31.30
CA LEU A 259 -43.13 1.96 -30.48
C LEU A 259 -43.28 3.42 -30.93
N GLU A 260 -44.01 3.68 -32.01
CA GLU A 260 -44.20 5.04 -32.51
C GLU A 260 -44.90 5.91 -31.46
N GLY A 261 -44.30 7.06 -31.15
CA GLY A 261 -44.81 7.99 -30.15
C GLY A 261 -44.60 7.54 -28.71
N ARG A 262 -44.09 6.33 -28.44
CA ARG A 262 -43.72 5.88 -27.09
C ARG A 262 -42.46 6.58 -26.60
N THR A 263 -42.41 6.82 -25.30
CA THR A 263 -41.26 7.42 -24.63
C THR A 263 -40.15 6.40 -24.42
N ILE A 264 -38.90 6.86 -24.36
CA ILE A 264 -37.74 6.00 -24.05
C ILE A 264 -37.93 5.26 -22.71
N THR A 265 -38.54 5.89 -21.69
CA THR A 265 -38.84 5.19 -20.43
C THR A 265 -39.80 4.04 -20.63
N GLU A 266 -40.91 4.22 -21.36
CA GLU A 266 -41.86 3.12 -21.62
C GLU A 266 -41.16 1.94 -22.32
N ILE A 267 -40.27 2.24 -23.27
CA ILE A 267 -39.54 1.21 -24.03
C ILE A 267 -38.51 0.50 -23.15
N THR A 268 -37.69 1.26 -22.42
CA THR A 268 -36.66 0.67 -21.54
C THR A 268 -37.26 -0.06 -20.34
N ASP A 269 -38.42 0.36 -19.83
CA ASP A 269 -39.13 -0.35 -18.77
C ASP A 269 -39.71 -1.70 -19.25
N LEU A 270 -40.11 -1.79 -20.52
CA LEU A 270 -40.63 -3.02 -21.13
C LEU A 270 -39.51 -4.01 -21.49
N VAL A 271 -38.36 -3.51 -21.95
CA VAL A 271 -37.28 -4.36 -22.49
C VAL A 271 -36.17 -4.59 -21.47
N SER A 272 -35.50 -3.53 -21.02
CA SER A 272 -34.44 -3.60 -20.03
C SER A 272 -34.12 -2.21 -19.46
N ARG A 273 -34.34 -2.06 -18.15
CA ARG A 273 -33.98 -0.85 -17.39
C ARG A 273 -32.47 -0.63 -17.28
N ARG A 274 -31.65 -1.54 -17.83
CA ARG A 274 -30.18 -1.52 -17.77
C ARG A 274 -29.53 -0.92 -19.02
N VAL A 275 -30.33 -0.43 -19.97
CA VAL A 275 -29.86 0.29 -21.15
C VAL A 275 -30.11 1.79 -20.99
N VAL A 276 -29.11 2.59 -21.34
CA VAL A 276 -29.22 4.04 -21.46
C VAL A 276 -29.19 4.42 -22.93
N ILE A 277 -30.29 4.97 -23.43
CA ILE A 277 -30.31 5.63 -24.74
C ILE A 277 -29.80 7.06 -24.53
N SER A 278 -28.71 7.43 -25.20
CA SER A 278 -28.02 8.71 -24.96
C SER A 278 -28.22 9.73 -26.08
N ARG A 279 -28.45 9.27 -27.31
CA ARG A 279 -28.66 10.09 -28.51
C ARG A 279 -29.76 9.49 -29.38
N VAL A 280 -30.45 10.35 -30.12
CA VAL A 280 -31.37 9.98 -31.19
C VAL A 280 -30.97 10.79 -32.43
N LEU A 281 -30.72 10.12 -33.54
CA LEU A 281 -30.58 10.73 -34.86
C LEU A 281 -31.95 10.71 -35.53
N ARG A 282 -32.49 11.89 -35.82
CA ARG A 282 -33.79 12.09 -36.48
C ARG A 282 -33.62 13.07 -37.62
N GLN A 283 -34.05 12.68 -38.82
CA GLN A 283 -34.02 13.55 -40.01
C GLN A 283 -32.64 14.20 -40.27
N GLY A 284 -31.55 13.48 -39.96
CA GLY A 284 -30.18 13.97 -40.14
C GLY A 284 -29.61 14.80 -38.98
N GLU A 285 -30.40 15.13 -37.97
CA GLU A 285 -29.96 15.85 -36.77
C GLU A 285 -29.86 14.92 -35.56
N THR A 286 -28.75 14.99 -34.82
CA THR A 286 -28.57 14.20 -33.60
C THR A 286 -28.91 15.02 -32.36
N ILE A 287 -29.89 14.55 -31.60
CA ILE A 287 -30.38 15.17 -30.37
C ILE A 287 -30.06 14.30 -29.14
N SER A 288 -29.95 14.95 -27.97
CA SER A 288 -29.73 14.21 -26.73
C SER A 288 -31.02 13.50 -26.32
N ALA A 289 -30.92 12.21 -26.02
CA ALA A 289 -32.07 11.40 -25.65
C ALA A 289 -32.45 11.62 -24.18
N SER A 290 -33.71 11.93 -23.90
CA SER A 290 -34.25 12.00 -22.54
C SER A 290 -35.21 10.85 -22.29
N GLN A 291 -35.46 10.52 -21.02
CA GLN A 291 -36.44 9.50 -20.64
C GLN A 291 -37.85 9.78 -21.17
N SER A 292 -38.21 11.06 -21.33
CA SER A 292 -39.47 11.53 -21.93
C SER A 292 -39.43 11.68 -23.46
N SER A 293 -38.27 11.52 -24.10
CA SER A 293 -38.16 11.64 -25.56
C SER A 293 -39.00 10.55 -26.21
N ARG A 294 -39.83 10.94 -27.18
CA ARG A 294 -40.67 10.02 -27.95
C ARG A 294 -39.93 9.55 -29.19
N LEU A 295 -39.89 8.24 -29.42
CA LEU A 295 -39.29 7.66 -30.62
C LEU A 295 -40.28 7.69 -31.78
N ALA A 296 -39.75 7.89 -32.98
CA ALA A 296 -40.46 7.83 -34.25
C ALA A 296 -39.86 6.70 -35.11
N LEU A 297 -40.66 6.18 -36.04
CA LEU A 297 -40.18 5.22 -37.03
C LEU A 297 -39.04 5.84 -37.87
N GLY A 298 -37.98 5.08 -38.08
CA GLY A 298 -36.77 5.51 -38.80
C GLY A 298 -35.77 6.33 -37.98
N ASP A 299 -36.06 6.63 -36.71
CA ASP A 299 -35.04 7.17 -35.81
C ASP A 299 -33.89 6.17 -35.64
N ILE A 300 -32.66 6.66 -35.46
CA ILE A 300 -31.51 5.82 -35.08
C ILE A 300 -31.08 6.20 -33.67
N VAL A 301 -31.10 5.24 -32.74
CA VAL A 301 -30.85 5.48 -31.32
C VAL A 301 -29.51 4.92 -30.87
N HIS A 302 -28.70 5.73 -30.17
CA HIS A 302 -27.43 5.29 -29.59
C HIS A 302 -27.63 4.75 -28.18
N CYS A 303 -27.46 3.43 -28.04
CA CYS A 303 -27.72 2.68 -26.83
C CYS A 303 -26.42 2.28 -26.14
N VAL A 304 -26.39 2.41 -24.80
CA VAL A 304 -25.27 2.00 -23.95
C VAL A 304 -25.79 1.01 -22.91
N GLY A 305 -25.27 -0.21 -22.89
CA GLY A 305 -25.80 -1.28 -22.03
C GLY A 305 -24.92 -2.53 -22.02
N ARG A 306 -25.32 -3.57 -21.29
CA ARG A 306 -24.68 -4.91 -21.42
C ARG A 306 -25.07 -5.51 -22.77
N GLN A 307 -24.24 -6.39 -23.32
CA GLN A 307 -24.49 -7.01 -24.63
C GLN A 307 -25.85 -7.72 -24.70
N ASP A 308 -26.17 -8.57 -23.71
CA ASP A 308 -27.47 -9.25 -23.64
C ASP A 308 -28.67 -8.28 -23.57
N ASP A 309 -28.50 -7.14 -22.91
CA ASP A 309 -29.54 -6.12 -22.79
C ASP A 309 -29.72 -5.35 -24.11
N LEU A 310 -28.63 -5.12 -24.85
CA LEU A 310 -28.65 -4.51 -26.18
C LEU A 310 -29.26 -5.47 -27.21
N ASP A 311 -28.97 -6.76 -27.14
CA ASP A 311 -29.54 -7.77 -28.04
C ASP A 311 -31.08 -7.84 -27.87
N ARG A 312 -31.57 -7.79 -26.62
CA ARG A 312 -33.01 -7.71 -26.33
C ARG A 312 -33.64 -6.41 -26.86
N LEU A 313 -32.93 -5.30 -26.72
CA LEU A 313 -33.39 -4.00 -27.21
C LEU A 313 -33.46 -3.96 -28.73
N GLU A 314 -32.48 -4.54 -29.41
CA GLU A 314 -32.49 -4.69 -30.86
C GLU A 314 -33.72 -5.47 -31.30
N LEU A 315 -33.96 -6.66 -30.72
CA LEU A 315 -35.14 -7.48 -31.02
C LEU A 315 -36.48 -6.74 -30.80
N ALA A 316 -36.55 -5.84 -29.82
CA ALA A 316 -37.76 -5.11 -29.49
C ALA A 316 -37.97 -3.85 -30.35
N ILE A 317 -36.89 -3.13 -30.67
CA ILE A 317 -36.94 -1.81 -31.31
C ILE A 317 -36.82 -1.91 -32.84
N GLY A 318 -35.97 -2.80 -33.36
CA GLY A 318 -35.70 -2.91 -34.79
C GLY A 318 -34.43 -3.69 -35.10
N LYS A 319 -33.48 -3.06 -35.79
CA LYS A 319 -32.23 -3.72 -36.24
C LYS A 319 -31.02 -2.85 -35.95
N ALA A 320 -29.85 -3.46 -35.76
CA ALA A 320 -28.59 -2.72 -35.69
C ALA A 320 -28.40 -1.84 -36.95
N SER A 321 -28.03 -0.59 -36.71
CA SER A 321 -27.72 0.37 -37.78
C SER A 321 -26.22 0.38 -38.06
N THR A 322 -25.84 0.59 -39.33
CA THR A 322 -24.46 0.84 -39.74
C THR A 322 -24.05 2.30 -39.58
N VAL A 323 -25.01 3.19 -39.32
CA VAL A 323 -24.77 4.62 -39.09
C VAL A 323 -24.32 4.83 -37.64
N ASP A 324 -23.10 5.33 -37.46
CA ASP A 324 -22.60 5.73 -36.15
C ASP A 324 -23.17 7.11 -35.78
N VAL A 325 -24.12 7.13 -34.85
CA VAL A 325 -24.77 8.36 -34.38
C VAL A 325 -23.76 9.32 -33.72
N ARG A 326 -22.60 8.83 -33.26
CA ARG A 326 -21.57 9.65 -32.60
C ARG A 326 -20.73 10.47 -33.58
N THR A 327 -20.65 10.04 -34.84
CA THR A 327 -19.89 10.76 -35.88
C THR A 327 -20.76 11.70 -36.72
N SER A 328 -22.08 11.64 -36.51
CA SER A 328 -23.03 12.55 -37.14
C SER A 328 -22.86 13.98 -36.61
N PRO A 329 -22.99 15.02 -37.46
CA PRO A 329 -22.87 16.41 -37.03
C PRO A 329 -23.87 16.73 -35.92
N SER A 330 -23.36 17.16 -34.76
CA SER A 330 -24.19 17.51 -33.61
C SER A 330 -23.48 18.49 -32.69
N ASN A 331 -24.25 19.18 -31.85
CA ASN A 331 -23.72 20.01 -30.77
C ASN A 331 -23.45 19.20 -29.47
N LEU A 332 -23.47 17.87 -29.54
CA LEU A 332 -23.32 16.99 -28.39
C LEU A 332 -21.89 16.45 -28.30
N ALA A 333 -21.26 16.66 -27.15
CA ALA A 333 -19.96 16.09 -26.83
C ALA A 333 -20.10 15.00 -25.75
N ALA A 334 -19.15 14.06 -25.75
CA ALA A 334 -18.94 13.16 -24.62
C ALA A 334 -17.71 13.62 -23.85
N ARG A 335 -17.83 13.83 -22.53
CA ARG A 335 -16.70 14.17 -21.64
C ARG A 335 -16.60 13.19 -20.49
N ARG A 336 -15.37 12.92 -20.07
CA ARG A 336 -15.05 12.25 -18.81
C ARG A 336 -14.83 13.32 -17.74
N LEU A 337 -15.60 13.27 -16.66
CA LEU A 337 -15.55 14.24 -15.56
C LEU A 337 -15.25 13.53 -14.25
N LEU A 338 -14.27 14.02 -13.50
CA LEU A 338 -13.86 13.44 -12.24
C LEU A 338 -14.65 14.02 -11.06
N VAL A 339 -15.31 13.15 -10.29
CA VAL A 339 -16.06 13.56 -9.09
C VAL A 339 -15.08 13.97 -8.00
N THR A 340 -14.99 15.27 -7.77
CA THR A 340 -14.08 15.91 -6.81
C THR A 340 -14.81 16.86 -5.86
N GLU A 341 -16.02 17.31 -6.20
CA GLU A 341 -16.78 18.27 -5.40
C GLU A 341 -17.54 17.62 -4.24
N ARG A 342 -17.47 18.23 -3.06
CA ARG A 342 -18.01 17.68 -1.80
C ARG A 342 -19.51 17.49 -1.83
N ARG A 343 -20.21 18.42 -2.48
CA ARG A 343 -21.68 18.41 -2.56
C ARG A 343 -22.23 17.30 -3.46
N ALA A 344 -21.39 16.70 -4.30
CA ALA A 344 -21.79 15.60 -5.18
C ALA A 344 -21.58 14.22 -4.53
N ILE A 345 -20.60 14.07 -3.63
CA ILE A 345 -20.24 12.79 -3.00
C ILE A 345 -21.38 12.25 -2.13
N GLY A 346 -21.64 10.95 -2.22
CA GLY A 346 -22.68 10.23 -1.48
C GLY A 346 -24.10 10.43 -2.02
N ARG A 347 -24.31 11.39 -2.93
CA ARG A 347 -25.62 11.63 -3.55
C ARG A 347 -25.87 10.66 -4.70
N PRO A 348 -27.11 10.14 -4.85
CA PRO A 348 -27.48 9.38 -6.04
C PRO A 348 -27.53 10.31 -7.26
N LEU A 349 -27.17 9.81 -8.44
CA LEU A 349 -27.22 10.57 -9.70
C LEU A 349 -28.58 11.24 -9.94
N ALA A 350 -29.68 10.58 -9.59
CA ALA A 350 -31.03 11.15 -9.69
C ALA A 350 -31.20 12.45 -8.89
N ALA A 351 -30.57 12.56 -7.73
CA ALA A 351 -30.71 13.74 -6.85
C ALA A 351 -29.98 14.98 -7.36
N LEU A 352 -29.10 14.83 -8.37
CA LEU A 352 -28.45 15.96 -9.01
C LEU A 352 -29.30 16.58 -10.13
N ASP A 353 -30.29 15.84 -10.61
CA ASP A 353 -31.23 16.23 -11.66
C ASP A 353 -30.53 16.82 -12.92
N LEU A 354 -29.48 16.12 -13.37
CA LEU A 354 -28.57 16.61 -14.41
C LEU A 354 -29.25 16.83 -15.76
N ARG A 355 -30.29 16.04 -16.04
CA ARG A 355 -31.04 16.10 -17.30
C ARG A 355 -31.89 17.36 -17.39
N HIS A 356 -32.74 17.63 -16.41
CA HIS A 356 -33.59 18.83 -16.45
C HIS A 356 -32.80 20.11 -16.22
N ARG A 357 -31.80 20.08 -15.34
CA ARG A 357 -31.03 21.28 -14.99
C ARG A 357 -29.99 21.65 -16.03
N PHE A 358 -29.35 20.67 -16.67
CA PHE A 358 -28.18 20.89 -17.52
C PHE A 358 -28.28 20.27 -18.92
N GLY A 359 -29.29 19.44 -19.20
CA GLY A 359 -29.39 18.74 -20.49
C GLY A 359 -28.31 17.67 -20.68
N VAL A 360 -27.80 17.10 -19.59
CA VAL A 360 -26.69 16.13 -19.63
C VAL A 360 -27.13 14.75 -19.17
N ASN A 361 -26.69 13.73 -19.91
CA ASN A 361 -26.85 12.32 -19.57
C ASN A 361 -25.53 11.70 -19.14
N VAL A 362 -25.49 11.14 -17.94
CA VAL A 362 -24.38 10.26 -17.53
C VAL A 362 -24.69 8.85 -18.01
N THR A 363 -23.85 8.30 -18.90
CA THR A 363 -24.05 6.96 -19.48
C THR A 363 -23.32 5.89 -18.70
N ARG A 364 -22.12 6.21 -18.19
CA ARG A 364 -21.26 5.29 -17.45
C ARG A 364 -20.63 5.98 -16.24
N VAL A 365 -20.31 5.18 -15.24
CA VAL A 365 -19.46 5.55 -14.11
C VAL A 365 -18.28 4.59 -14.08
N ALA A 366 -17.06 5.11 -14.03
CA ALA A 366 -15.85 4.34 -13.77
C ALA A 366 -15.46 4.50 -12.31
N ARG A 367 -15.31 3.37 -11.60
CA ARG A 367 -14.88 3.34 -10.19
C ARG A 367 -13.80 2.30 -10.03
N ALA A 368 -12.67 2.72 -9.46
CA ALA A 368 -11.51 1.85 -9.23
C ALA A 368 -11.17 1.00 -10.47
N GLY A 369 -11.13 1.63 -11.65
CA GLY A 369 -10.80 0.97 -12.92
C GLY A 369 -11.96 0.27 -13.64
N VAL A 370 -13.10 0.04 -12.99
CA VAL A 370 -14.24 -0.68 -13.58
C VAL A 370 -15.32 0.30 -14.06
N GLU A 371 -15.62 0.29 -15.36
CA GLU A 371 -16.75 1.02 -15.96
C GLU A 371 -18.06 0.21 -15.85
N PHE A 372 -19.13 0.85 -15.38
CA PHE A 372 -20.47 0.27 -15.34
C PHE A 372 -21.53 1.28 -15.80
N VAL A 373 -22.68 0.78 -16.25
CA VAL A 373 -23.79 1.63 -16.71
C VAL A 373 -24.33 2.46 -15.55
N ALA A 374 -24.47 3.76 -15.77
CA ALA A 374 -24.98 4.67 -14.75
C ALA A 374 -26.48 4.42 -14.51
N SER A 375 -26.87 4.29 -13.24
CA SER A 375 -28.28 4.17 -12.83
C SER A 375 -28.71 5.40 -12.02
N PRO A 376 -30.01 5.73 -11.97
CA PRO A 376 -30.50 6.83 -11.14
C PRO A 376 -30.11 6.71 -9.65
N GLN A 377 -29.97 5.48 -9.15
CA GLN A 377 -29.63 5.16 -7.76
C GLN A 377 -28.11 5.11 -7.50
N THR A 378 -27.28 5.20 -8.55
CA THR A 378 -25.81 5.16 -8.40
C THR A 378 -25.36 6.32 -7.52
N LYS A 379 -24.88 6.00 -6.31
CA LYS A 379 -24.29 6.97 -5.40
C LYS A 379 -22.87 7.32 -5.85
N LEU A 380 -22.61 8.60 -6.03
CA LEU A 380 -21.29 9.08 -6.42
C LEU A 380 -20.29 8.92 -5.28
N GLN A 381 -19.08 8.48 -5.61
CA GLN A 381 -17.94 8.42 -4.71
C GLN A 381 -16.86 9.39 -5.18
N PHE A 382 -16.02 9.82 -4.23
CA PHE A 382 -14.86 10.62 -4.55
C PHE A 382 -13.92 9.85 -5.49
N GLY A 383 -13.49 10.48 -6.59
CA GLY A 383 -12.65 9.85 -7.60
C GLY A 383 -13.41 9.01 -8.64
N ASP A 384 -14.74 8.91 -8.58
CA ASP A 384 -15.52 8.35 -9.69
C ASP A 384 -15.28 9.17 -10.96
N THR A 385 -15.17 8.50 -12.11
CA THR A 385 -15.15 9.17 -13.41
C THR A 385 -16.51 9.00 -14.08
N LEU A 386 -17.20 10.10 -14.35
CA LEU A 386 -18.48 10.11 -15.05
C LEU A 386 -18.24 10.26 -16.54
N VAL A 387 -18.82 9.37 -17.35
CA VAL A 387 -18.91 9.56 -18.80
C VAL A 387 -20.23 10.25 -19.09
N ALA A 388 -20.16 11.54 -19.36
CA ALA A 388 -21.32 12.41 -19.56
C ALA A 388 -21.45 12.83 -21.03
N VAL A 389 -22.68 12.86 -21.54
CA VAL A 389 -23.05 13.25 -22.90
C VAL A 389 -24.05 14.40 -22.82
N GLY A 390 -23.76 15.50 -23.50
CA GLY A 390 -24.61 16.68 -23.56
C GLY A 390 -23.98 17.76 -24.42
N ASN A 391 -24.63 18.92 -24.51
CA ASN A 391 -24.02 20.07 -25.17
C ASN A 391 -22.88 20.67 -24.31
N GLU A 392 -22.04 21.50 -24.92
CA GLU A 392 -20.85 22.04 -24.25
C GLU A 392 -21.20 22.85 -22.99
N GLN A 393 -22.23 23.69 -23.05
CA GLN A 393 -22.68 24.49 -21.91
C GLN A 393 -23.21 23.62 -20.75
N GLY A 394 -23.95 22.56 -21.06
CA GLY A 394 -24.47 21.61 -20.07
C GLY A 394 -23.34 20.85 -19.38
N LEU A 395 -22.34 20.41 -20.16
CA LEU A 395 -21.17 19.73 -19.62
C LEU A 395 -20.34 20.63 -18.70
N LEU A 396 -20.16 21.90 -19.03
CA LEU A 396 -19.50 22.89 -18.16
C LEU A 396 -20.27 23.10 -16.84
N LYS A 397 -21.60 23.15 -16.90
CA LYS A 397 -22.44 23.25 -15.69
C LYS A 397 -22.36 21.97 -14.84
N LEU A 398 -22.31 20.80 -15.47
CA LEU A 398 -22.11 19.53 -14.76
C LEU A 398 -20.75 19.51 -14.06
N GLU A 399 -19.69 19.90 -14.76
CA GLU A 399 -18.32 20.04 -14.22
C GLU A 399 -18.28 20.96 -12.99
N ALA A 400 -19.01 22.08 -12.99
CA ALA A 400 -19.11 22.94 -11.80
C ALA A 400 -19.81 22.28 -10.60
N VAL A 401 -20.68 21.28 -10.82
CA VAL A 401 -21.44 20.59 -9.77
C VAL A 401 -20.70 19.37 -9.22
N VAL A 402 -20.09 18.57 -10.11
CA VAL A 402 -19.37 17.35 -9.74
C VAL A 402 -17.88 17.62 -9.48
N GLY A 403 -17.40 18.81 -9.85
CA GLY A 403 -16.00 19.13 -9.96
C GLY A 403 -15.40 18.57 -11.25
N ASN A 404 -14.10 18.72 -11.39
CA ASN A 404 -13.24 18.05 -12.38
C ASN A 404 -11.77 18.44 -12.10
N SER A 405 -11.44 18.68 -10.83
CA SER A 405 -10.16 19.28 -10.45
C SER A 405 -9.16 18.20 -10.07
N THR A 406 -8.16 17.97 -10.93
CA THR A 406 -6.98 17.18 -10.54
C THR A 406 -6.14 17.92 -9.50
N ARG A 407 -6.14 19.26 -9.50
CA ARG A 407 -5.36 20.08 -8.54
C ARG A 407 -5.72 19.91 -7.06
N VAL A 408 -7.00 19.68 -6.72
CA VAL A 408 -7.40 19.39 -5.33
C VAL A 408 -6.89 18.01 -4.87
N LEU A 409 -6.63 17.10 -5.82
CA LEU A 409 -5.98 15.81 -5.59
C LEU A 409 -4.45 15.90 -5.57
N GLU A 410 -3.85 17.04 -5.92
CA GLU A 410 -2.39 17.16 -6.12
C GLU A 410 -1.67 17.84 -4.94
N HIS A 411 -2.36 18.65 -4.13
CA HIS A 411 -1.72 19.36 -3.01
C HIS A 411 -1.94 18.67 -1.65
N PRO A 412 -0.92 17.99 -1.08
CA PRO A 412 -1.03 17.43 0.26
C PRO A 412 -1.14 18.54 1.31
N GLN A 413 -2.09 18.40 2.24
CA GLN A 413 -2.18 19.27 3.40
C GLN A 413 -1.29 18.70 4.51
N LEU A 414 -0.22 19.42 4.86
CA LEU A 414 0.73 18.94 5.89
C LEU A 414 0.13 18.96 7.30
N LEU A 415 -0.71 19.96 7.62
CA LEU A 415 -1.29 20.10 8.96
C LEU A 415 -2.09 18.85 9.40
N PRO A 416 -3.04 18.31 8.60
CA PRO A 416 -3.72 17.04 8.92
C PRO A 416 -2.76 15.86 9.14
N ILE A 417 -1.65 15.78 8.40
CA ILE A 417 -0.65 14.71 8.56
C ILE A 417 0.00 14.81 9.94
N PHE A 418 0.49 16.01 10.32
CA PHE A 418 1.12 16.21 11.62
C PHE A 418 0.15 16.04 12.79
N ILE A 419 -1.11 16.48 12.65
CA ILE A 419 -2.15 16.23 13.66
C ILE A 419 -2.42 14.73 13.80
N GLY A 420 -2.58 14.02 12.68
CA GLY A 420 -2.81 12.57 12.69
C GLY A 420 -1.65 11.80 13.32
N ILE A 421 -0.41 12.18 13.01
CA ILE A 421 0.78 11.62 13.65
C ILE A 421 0.80 11.92 15.15
N ALA A 422 0.56 13.16 15.56
CA ALA A 422 0.57 13.55 16.97
C ALA A 422 -0.50 12.78 17.77
N LEU A 423 -1.73 12.69 17.24
CA LEU A 423 -2.80 11.87 17.82
C LEU A 423 -2.41 10.38 17.86
N GLY A 424 -1.75 9.90 16.81
CA GLY A 424 -1.22 8.55 16.72
C GLY A 424 -0.19 8.22 17.78
N VAL A 425 0.80 9.10 17.98
CA VAL A 425 1.82 8.96 19.02
C VAL A 425 1.18 9.03 20.40
N LEU A 426 0.27 9.98 20.64
CA LEU A 426 -0.48 10.08 21.91
C LEU A 426 -1.24 8.79 22.21
N LEU A 427 -1.97 8.24 21.24
CA LEU A 427 -2.65 6.94 21.36
C LEU A 427 -1.65 5.80 21.60
N GLY A 428 -0.54 5.82 20.87
CA GLY A 428 0.54 4.83 20.94
C GLY A 428 1.21 4.75 22.30
N SER A 429 1.34 5.89 22.97
CA SER A 429 1.99 6.03 24.28
C SER A 429 1.09 5.63 25.46
N ILE A 430 -0.20 5.35 25.24
CA ILE A 430 -1.10 4.92 26.32
C ILE A 430 -0.71 3.50 26.78
N PRO A 431 -0.28 3.31 28.04
CA PRO A 431 0.05 1.99 28.56
C PRO A 431 -1.23 1.19 28.88
N LEU A 432 -1.33 -0.01 28.32
CA LEU A 432 -2.38 -0.98 28.63
C LEU A 432 -1.80 -2.03 29.59
N ALA A 433 -2.19 -1.95 30.85
CA ALA A 433 -1.83 -2.95 31.84
C ALA A 433 -2.64 -4.23 31.59
N ILE A 434 -2.01 -5.24 31.01
CA ILE A 434 -2.61 -6.57 30.84
C ILE A 434 -2.15 -7.44 32.01
N PRO A 435 -3.07 -8.04 32.80
CA PRO A 435 -2.71 -8.96 33.86
C PRO A 435 -1.83 -10.10 33.34
N GLY A 436 -0.68 -10.34 33.97
CA GLY A 436 0.25 -11.43 33.61
C GLY A 436 1.42 -11.05 32.70
N MET A 437 1.57 -9.79 32.28
CA MET A 437 2.75 -9.33 31.52
C MET A 437 3.74 -8.55 32.39
N PRO A 438 5.07 -8.68 32.14
CA PRO A 438 6.12 -8.04 32.94
C PRO A 438 6.19 -6.52 32.76
N ALA A 439 5.68 -5.99 31.64
CA ALA A 439 5.60 -4.57 31.35
C ALA A 439 4.24 -4.20 30.72
N PRO A 440 3.75 -2.95 30.88
CA PRO A 440 2.52 -2.49 30.24
C PRO A 440 2.65 -2.55 28.72
N VAL A 441 1.66 -3.17 28.06
CA VAL A 441 1.61 -3.24 26.60
C VAL A 441 1.26 -1.85 26.05
N LYS A 442 2.11 -1.32 25.16
CA LYS A 442 1.82 -0.09 24.43
C LYS A 442 1.70 -0.41 22.95
N LEU A 443 0.76 0.25 22.27
CA LEU A 443 0.73 0.23 20.80
C LEU A 443 2.03 0.81 20.21
N GLY A 444 2.69 1.72 20.94
CA GLY A 444 3.98 2.27 20.60
C GLY A 444 3.95 3.21 19.39
N LEU A 445 5.14 3.63 18.97
CA LEU A 445 5.34 4.55 17.85
C LEU A 445 4.99 3.93 16.48
N ALA A 446 4.87 2.61 16.41
CA ALA A 446 4.37 1.91 15.23
C ALA A 446 2.84 1.75 15.25
N GLY A 447 2.26 1.16 16.31
CA GLY A 447 0.85 0.80 16.33
C GLY A 447 -0.11 2.00 16.44
N GLY A 448 0.22 3.00 17.26
CA GLY A 448 -0.65 4.16 17.49
C GLY A 448 -0.90 4.97 16.21
N PRO A 449 0.16 5.44 15.51
CA PRO A 449 0.03 6.12 14.23
C PRO A 449 -0.69 5.30 13.16
N LEU A 450 -0.50 3.96 13.12
CA LEU A 450 -1.22 3.08 12.20
C LEU A 450 -2.73 3.12 12.44
N VAL A 451 -3.16 2.92 13.69
CA VAL A 451 -4.58 2.88 14.07
C VAL A 451 -5.25 4.23 13.78
N VAL A 452 -4.62 5.33 14.19
CA VAL A 452 -5.16 6.67 13.93
C VAL A 452 -5.24 6.97 12.44
N ALA A 453 -4.21 6.63 11.66
CA ALA A 453 -4.22 6.79 10.21
C ALA A 453 -5.34 5.98 9.53
N LEU A 454 -5.59 4.74 9.95
CA LEU A 454 -6.69 3.92 9.44
C LEU A 454 -8.07 4.55 9.73
N LEU A 455 -8.26 5.13 10.90
CA LEU A 455 -9.51 5.79 11.29
C LEU A 455 -9.72 7.12 10.56
N LEU A 456 -8.67 7.94 10.47
CA LEU A 456 -8.74 9.27 9.84
C LEU A 456 -8.87 9.20 8.32
N SER A 457 -8.20 8.24 7.67
CA SER A 457 -8.29 8.07 6.21
C SER A 457 -9.68 7.65 5.74
N ARG A 458 -10.41 6.88 6.56
CA ARG A 458 -11.83 6.55 6.32
C ARG A 458 -12.74 7.75 6.55
N THR A 459 -12.53 8.49 7.63
CA THR A 459 -13.36 9.66 7.97
C THR A 459 -13.20 10.73 6.89
N GLY A 460 -12.02 10.81 6.27
CA GLY A 460 -11.69 11.66 5.13
C GLY A 460 -11.55 13.12 5.51
N ARG A 461 -12.52 13.68 6.23
CA ARG A 461 -12.52 15.08 6.66
C ARG A 461 -13.08 15.24 8.07
N TRP A 462 -12.41 16.05 8.89
CA TRP A 462 -12.90 16.45 10.22
C TRP A 462 -12.86 17.98 10.34
N GLY A 463 -14.05 18.60 10.33
CA GLY A 463 -14.17 20.06 10.31
C GLY A 463 -13.48 20.69 9.09
N PRO A 464 -12.55 21.66 9.25
CA PRO A 464 -11.82 22.23 8.13
C PRO A 464 -10.76 21.28 7.55
N LEU A 465 -10.22 20.36 8.36
CA LEU A 465 -9.06 19.50 8.04
C LEU A 465 -9.43 18.38 7.07
N ASN A 466 -8.68 18.26 5.97
CA ASN A 466 -8.82 17.18 5.00
C ASN A 466 -7.70 16.15 5.20
N PHE A 467 -8.05 14.94 5.66
CA PHE A 467 -7.13 13.83 5.84
C PHE A 467 -6.91 13.04 4.54
N TYR A 468 -7.46 13.47 3.41
CA TYR A 468 -7.07 12.92 2.11
C TYR A 468 -5.60 13.27 1.80
N VAL A 469 -4.77 12.23 1.62
CA VAL A 469 -3.38 12.38 1.17
C VAL A 469 -3.32 11.93 -0.30
N PRO A 470 -2.87 12.80 -1.23
CA PRO A 470 -2.59 12.43 -2.61
C PRO A 470 -1.71 11.18 -2.71
N HIS A 471 -1.95 10.33 -3.71
CA HIS A 471 -1.22 9.08 -3.86
C HIS A 471 0.30 9.28 -3.96
N SER A 472 0.75 10.27 -4.75
CA SER A 472 2.17 10.61 -4.91
C SER A 472 2.81 11.08 -3.61
N ALA A 473 2.12 11.94 -2.85
CA ALA A 473 2.58 12.40 -1.55
C ALA A 473 2.66 11.25 -0.53
N ASN A 474 1.70 10.33 -0.57
CA ASN A 474 1.70 9.17 0.31
C ASN A 474 2.84 8.19 -0.01
N ILE A 475 3.11 7.93 -1.30
CA ILE A 475 4.29 7.16 -1.72
C ILE A 475 5.55 7.86 -1.21
N MET A 476 5.72 9.17 -1.48
CA MET A 476 6.90 9.92 -1.03
C MET A 476 7.11 9.82 0.48
N LEU A 477 6.05 10.02 1.29
CA LEU A 477 6.11 9.93 2.75
C LEU A 477 6.52 8.53 3.21
N ARG A 478 5.98 7.49 2.57
CA ARG A 478 6.27 6.09 2.84
C ARG A 478 7.72 5.72 2.49
N GLU A 479 8.16 6.04 1.28
CA GLU A 479 9.52 5.73 0.79
C GLU A 479 10.58 6.51 1.58
N LEU A 480 10.33 7.79 1.90
CA LEU A 480 11.21 8.59 2.75
C LEU A 480 11.31 8.00 4.16
N GLY A 481 10.16 7.67 4.77
CA GLY A 481 10.11 7.11 6.11
C GLY A 481 10.86 5.79 6.23
N ILE A 482 10.64 4.86 5.30
CA ILE A 482 11.33 3.55 5.31
C ILE A 482 12.81 3.67 4.96
N ALA A 483 13.22 4.60 4.08
CA ALA A 483 14.63 4.87 3.80
C ALA A 483 15.37 5.33 5.05
N LEU A 484 14.83 6.34 5.75
CA LEU A 484 15.41 6.85 7.00
C LEU A 484 15.49 5.75 8.07
N PHE A 485 14.39 5.01 8.26
CA PHE A 485 14.34 3.92 9.22
C PHE A 485 15.38 2.84 8.94
N LEU A 486 15.41 2.31 7.70
CA LEU A 486 16.31 1.20 7.35
C LEU A 486 17.77 1.61 7.30
N SER A 487 18.09 2.85 6.91
CA SER A 487 19.45 3.37 7.03
C SER A 487 19.92 3.38 8.48
N CYS A 488 19.09 3.84 9.42
CA CYS A 488 19.44 3.82 10.84
C CYS A 488 19.55 2.39 11.39
N VAL A 489 18.64 1.48 11.03
CA VAL A 489 18.72 0.07 11.45
C VAL A 489 20.00 -0.57 10.90
N GLY A 490 20.34 -0.32 9.64
CA GLY A 490 21.54 -0.88 9.02
C GLY A 490 22.83 -0.36 9.67
N LEU A 491 22.89 0.95 9.94
CA LEU A 491 24.01 1.56 10.65
C LEU A 491 24.19 0.97 12.06
N LYS A 492 23.10 0.73 12.80
CA LYS A 492 23.15 0.12 14.13
C LYS A 492 23.48 -1.37 14.11
N ALA A 493 22.97 -2.10 13.13
CA ALA A 493 23.20 -3.55 13.03
C ALA A 493 24.60 -3.88 12.50
N GLY A 494 25.20 -3.02 11.68
CA GLY A 494 26.42 -3.35 10.95
C GLY A 494 27.67 -3.59 11.80
N GLU A 495 27.73 -3.05 13.02
CA GLU A 495 28.83 -3.30 13.96
C GLU A 495 28.94 -4.79 14.31
N ALA A 496 27.82 -5.42 14.67
CA ALA A 496 27.77 -6.83 15.08
C ALA A 496 27.34 -7.79 13.96
N PHE A 497 26.84 -7.29 12.82
CA PHE A 497 26.30 -8.12 11.74
C PHE A 497 27.32 -9.10 11.17
N VAL A 498 28.52 -8.61 10.81
CA VAL A 498 29.55 -9.45 10.17
C VAL A 498 30.06 -10.51 11.14
N GLU A 499 30.29 -10.13 12.40
CA GLU A 499 30.68 -11.06 13.46
C GLU A 499 29.60 -12.13 13.69
N THR A 500 28.33 -11.73 13.80
CA THR A 500 27.21 -12.67 13.95
C THR A 500 27.12 -13.64 12.76
N LEU A 501 27.38 -13.17 11.54
CA LEU A 501 27.29 -13.98 10.32
C LEU A 501 28.48 -14.93 10.12
N MET A 502 29.70 -14.47 10.41
CA MET A 502 30.93 -15.24 10.15
C MET A 502 31.39 -16.08 11.34
N SER A 503 31.10 -15.65 12.56
CA SER A 503 31.63 -16.23 13.79
C SER A 503 30.54 -16.64 14.79
N GLY A 504 29.32 -16.11 14.65
CA GLY A 504 28.17 -16.46 15.49
C GLY A 504 27.13 -17.36 14.80
N ASP A 505 25.91 -17.34 15.32
CA ASP A 505 24.79 -18.18 14.88
C ASP A 505 24.09 -17.68 13.60
N GLY A 506 24.68 -16.73 12.87
CA GLY A 506 24.03 -16.07 11.74
C GLY A 506 23.61 -17.02 10.61
N LEU A 507 24.36 -18.09 10.36
CA LEU A 507 23.95 -19.13 9.41
C LEU A 507 22.69 -19.89 9.86
N TRP A 508 22.56 -20.13 11.17
CA TRP A 508 21.36 -20.75 11.72
C TRP A 508 20.18 -19.79 11.69
N TRP A 509 20.39 -18.51 12.02
CA TRP A 509 19.35 -17.48 11.91
C TRP A 509 18.84 -17.29 10.48
N MET A 510 19.75 -17.45 9.51
CA MET A 510 19.44 -17.46 8.10
C MET A 510 18.55 -18.65 7.71
N ALA A 511 18.90 -19.85 8.16
CA ALA A 511 18.07 -21.05 7.95
C ALA A 511 16.70 -20.94 8.65
N ALA A 512 16.68 -20.40 9.87
CA ALA A 512 15.48 -20.09 10.63
C ALA A 512 14.57 -19.11 9.87
N GLY A 513 15.14 -18.03 9.33
CA GLY A 513 14.42 -17.07 8.50
C GLY A 513 13.81 -17.74 7.26
N ALA A 514 14.60 -18.55 6.54
CA ALA A 514 14.09 -19.31 5.40
C ALA A 514 12.94 -20.26 5.78
N MET A 515 13.02 -20.94 6.92
CA MET A 515 11.93 -21.80 7.41
C MET A 515 10.66 -21.01 7.73
N ILE A 516 10.78 -19.85 8.38
CA ILE A 516 9.66 -18.95 8.71
C ILE A 516 8.99 -18.43 7.43
N THR A 517 9.74 -18.19 6.36
CA THR A 517 9.18 -17.81 5.06
C THR A 517 8.53 -18.99 4.35
N LEU A 518 9.26 -20.09 4.17
CA LEU A 518 8.87 -21.17 3.26
C LEU A 518 7.76 -22.05 3.81
N ILE A 519 7.79 -22.40 5.10
CA ILE A 519 6.87 -23.40 5.68
C ILE A 519 5.43 -22.87 5.70
N PRO A 520 5.12 -21.73 6.36
CA PRO A 520 3.74 -21.25 6.45
C PRO A 520 3.18 -20.88 5.09
N LEU A 521 4.02 -20.29 4.23
CA LEU A 521 3.61 -19.86 2.90
C LEU A 521 3.30 -21.03 1.97
N SER A 522 4.12 -22.08 1.99
CA SER A 522 3.88 -23.28 1.16
C SER A 522 2.62 -24.02 1.61
N ILE A 523 2.41 -24.17 2.92
CA ILE A 523 1.19 -24.77 3.47
C ILE A 523 -0.04 -23.99 3.02
N ALA A 524 -0.03 -22.67 3.19
CA ALA A 524 -1.13 -21.81 2.76
C ALA A 524 -1.35 -21.88 1.24
N ALA A 525 -0.29 -21.87 0.43
CA ALA A 525 -0.40 -21.96 -1.02
C ALA A 525 -1.02 -23.28 -1.49
N ILE A 526 -0.63 -24.40 -0.86
CA ILE A 526 -1.21 -25.72 -1.13
C ILE A 526 -2.69 -25.74 -0.71
N ILE A 527 -3.03 -25.20 0.46
CA ILE A 527 -4.42 -25.12 0.93
C ILE A 527 -5.28 -24.33 -0.07
N ALA A 528 -4.79 -23.15 -0.46
CA ALA A 528 -5.47 -22.26 -1.39
C ALA A 528 -5.68 -22.90 -2.77
N ARG A 529 -4.68 -23.65 -3.26
CA ARG A 529 -4.74 -24.27 -4.58
C ARG A 529 -5.60 -25.54 -4.58
N CYS A 530 -5.41 -26.43 -3.62
CA CYS A 530 -6.07 -27.73 -3.59
C CYS A 530 -7.50 -27.67 -3.05
N PHE A 531 -7.76 -26.87 -2.02
CA PHE A 531 -9.05 -26.87 -1.32
C PHE A 531 -9.93 -25.68 -1.68
N MET A 532 -9.33 -24.53 -2.00
CA MET A 532 -10.08 -23.31 -2.34
C MET A 532 -10.18 -23.04 -3.85
N GLY A 533 -9.46 -23.81 -4.68
CA GLY A 533 -9.46 -23.65 -6.14
C GLY A 533 -9.01 -22.26 -6.60
N MET A 534 -8.14 -21.58 -5.83
CA MET A 534 -7.70 -20.23 -6.15
C MET A 534 -6.86 -20.20 -7.43
N ASN A 535 -7.16 -19.23 -8.31
CA ASN A 535 -6.33 -18.94 -9.48
C ASN A 535 -4.96 -18.38 -9.03
N TYR A 536 -3.93 -18.60 -9.84
CA TYR A 536 -2.56 -18.26 -9.51
C TYR A 536 -2.30 -16.76 -9.40
N ALA A 537 -3.04 -15.93 -10.14
CA ALA A 537 -2.91 -14.48 -10.04
C ALA A 537 -3.38 -13.96 -8.67
N ALA A 538 -4.57 -14.39 -8.22
CA ALA A 538 -5.06 -14.08 -6.88
C ALA A 538 -4.17 -14.70 -5.79
N LEU A 539 -3.76 -15.96 -5.96
CA LEU A 539 -2.90 -16.67 -5.01
C LEU A 539 -1.55 -15.96 -4.81
N SER A 540 -0.88 -15.57 -5.89
CA SER A 540 0.38 -14.83 -5.83
C SER A 540 0.21 -13.46 -5.17
N GLY A 541 -0.89 -12.76 -5.44
CA GLY A 541 -1.24 -11.53 -4.73
C GLY A 541 -1.46 -11.73 -3.23
N VAL A 542 -2.20 -12.77 -2.81
CA VAL A 542 -2.42 -13.09 -1.40
C VAL A 542 -1.11 -13.48 -0.70
N MET A 543 -0.26 -14.28 -1.35
CA MET A 543 1.06 -14.62 -0.82
C MET A 543 1.90 -13.37 -0.59
N ALA A 544 2.02 -12.49 -1.59
CA ALA A 544 2.77 -11.23 -1.49
C ALA A 544 2.21 -10.32 -0.39
N GLY A 545 0.88 -10.19 -0.29
CA GLY A 545 0.24 -9.37 0.74
C GLY A 545 0.39 -9.96 2.14
N SER A 546 0.39 -11.28 2.28
CA SER A 546 0.58 -11.97 3.57
C SER A 546 2.00 -11.87 4.12
N MET A 547 2.98 -11.78 3.22
CA MET A 547 4.40 -11.55 3.52
C MET A 547 4.78 -10.07 3.47
N THR A 548 3.83 -9.15 3.27
CA THR A 548 4.08 -7.70 3.19
C THR A 548 5.17 -7.30 2.18
N ASP A 549 5.28 -8.01 1.06
CA ASP A 549 6.42 -7.93 0.13
C ASP A 549 6.03 -7.32 -1.23
N PRO A 550 6.36 -6.03 -1.49
CA PRO A 550 6.13 -5.40 -2.80
C PRO A 550 6.96 -5.97 -3.96
N PRO A 551 8.27 -6.31 -3.82
CA PRO A 551 9.00 -7.06 -4.84
C PRO A 551 8.30 -8.34 -5.30
N ALA A 552 7.74 -9.13 -4.39
CA ALA A 552 6.98 -10.33 -4.72
C ALA A 552 5.70 -10.00 -5.51
N LEU A 553 5.00 -8.91 -5.16
CA LEU A 553 3.86 -8.41 -5.94
C LEU A 553 4.30 -7.97 -7.35
N ALA A 554 5.43 -7.28 -7.49
CA ALA A 554 5.95 -6.88 -8.79
C ALA A 554 6.26 -8.11 -9.68
N PHE A 555 6.86 -9.15 -9.09
CA PHE A 555 7.06 -10.43 -9.77
C PHE A 555 5.73 -11.10 -10.17
N ALA A 556 4.73 -11.09 -9.29
CA ALA A 556 3.41 -11.64 -9.56
C ALA A 556 2.70 -10.91 -10.72
N ASN A 557 2.72 -9.57 -10.72
CA ASN A 557 2.17 -8.74 -11.79
C ASN A 557 2.86 -9.00 -13.13
N ALA A 558 4.19 -9.10 -13.13
CA ALA A 558 4.97 -9.41 -14.33
C ALA A 558 4.71 -10.83 -14.86
N SER A 559 4.42 -11.79 -13.97
CA SER A 559 4.24 -13.20 -14.33
C SER A 559 2.82 -13.54 -14.77
N CYS A 560 1.80 -12.89 -14.22
CA CYS A 560 0.40 -13.23 -14.46
C CYS A 560 -0.29 -12.29 -15.46
N GLY A 561 0.14 -11.03 -15.55
CA GLY A 561 -0.61 -9.98 -16.25
C GLY A 561 -1.94 -9.63 -15.57
N GLY A 562 -2.50 -8.47 -15.90
CA GLY A 562 -3.75 -7.98 -15.31
C GLY A 562 -3.60 -7.39 -13.89
N GLU A 563 -4.72 -6.99 -13.29
CA GLU A 563 -4.75 -6.28 -11.99
C GLU A 563 -5.01 -7.21 -10.79
N GLU A 564 -5.34 -8.48 -11.04
CA GLU A 564 -5.76 -9.43 -9.99
C GLU A 564 -4.73 -9.60 -8.86
N PRO A 565 -3.42 -9.75 -9.10
CA PRO A 565 -2.45 -9.86 -8.02
C PRO A 565 -2.41 -8.60 -7.14
N ALA A 566 -2.56 -7.41 -7.73
CA ALA A 566 -2.61 -6.16 -7.00
C ALA A 566 -3.87 -6.03 -6.15
N ILE A 567 -5.03 -6.46 -6.68
CA ILE A 567 -6.30 -6.48 -5.94
C ILE A 567 -6.20 -7.43 -4.74
N ALA A 568 -5.69 -8.65 -4.96
CA ALA A 568 -5.52 -9.64 -3.90
C ALA A 568 -4.52 -9.18 -2.82
N TYR A 569 -3.39 -8.60 -3.22
CA TYR A 569 -2.41 -8.00 -2.30
C TYR A 569 -3.07 -6.92 -1.42
N ALA A 570 -3.75 -5.95 -2.04
CA ALA A 570 -4.42 -4.86 -1.34
C ALA A 570 -5.55 -5.34 -0.41
N SER A 571 -6.07 -6.55 -0.64
CA SER A 571 -7.16 -7.12 0.16
C SER A 571 -6.70 -7.74 1.48
N VAL A 572 -5.46 -8.25 1.54
CA VAL A 572 -4.95 -8.98 2.73
C VAL A 572 -3.83 -8.25 3.47
N TYR A 573 -3.05 -7.42 2.76
CA TYR A 573 -1.96 -6.62 3.31
C TYR A 573 -2.31 -5.83 4.59
N PRO A 574 -3.50 -5.22 4.70
CA PRO A 574 -3.87 -4.46 5.89
C PRO A 574 -3.96 -5.30 7.17
N LEU A 575 -4.64 -6.45 7.07
CA LEU A 575 -4.86 -7.34 8.21
C LEU A 575 -3.53 -7.95 8.65
N THR A 576 -2.76 -8.45 7.69
CA THR A 576 -1.49 -9.14 7.97
C THR A 576 -0.50 -8.20 8.63
N MET A 577 -0.46 -6.94 8.21
CA MET A 577 0.39 -5.95 8.86
C MET A 577 0.01 -5.72 10.32
N VAL A 578 -1.26 -5.46 10.62
CA VAL A 578 -1.72 -5.24 12.00
C VAL A 578 -1.42 -6.46 12.86
N MET A 579 -1.75 -7.65 12.36
CA MET A 579 -1.49 -8.91 13.07
C MET A 579 0.00 -9.13 13.34
N ARG A 580 0.89 -8.77 12.41
CA ARG A 580 2.34 -8.93 12.58
C ARG A 580 2.93 -7.91 13.54
N VAL A 581 2.48 -6.66 13.51
CA VAL A 581 2.89 -5.61 14.47
C VAL A 581 2.54 -6.03 15.89
N VAL A 582 1.28 -6.42 16.11
CA VAL A 582 0.80 -6.87 17.42
C VAL A 582 1.46 -8.19 17.82
N GLY A 583 1.55 -9.15 16.88
CA GLY A 583 2.16 -10.45 17.12
C GLY A 583 3.63 -10.38 17.51
N ALA A 584 4.41 -9.49 16.88
CA ALA A 584 5.82 -9.29 17.22
C ALA A 584 6.00 -8.72 18.65
N GLN A 585 5.17 -7.76 19.06
CA GLN A 585 5.20 -7.23 20.43
C GLN A 585 4.81 -8.29 21.45
N ILE A 586 3.69 -8.99 21.23
CA ILE A 586 3.21 -10.05 22.14
C ILE A 586 4.27 -11.15 22.26
N PHE A 587 4.91 -11.54 21.16
CA PHE A 587 5.96 -12.55 21.16
C PHE A 587 7.11 -12.18 22.11
N VAL A 588 7.62 -10.94 22.01
CA VAL A 588 8.70 -10.47 22.88
C VAL A 588 8.24 -10.41 24.33
N LEU A 589 7.07 -9.83 24.61
CA LEU A 589 6.60 -9.62 25.99
C LEU A 589 6.26 -10.92 26.72
N LEU A 590 5.89 -11.99 26.01
CA LEU A 590 5.61 -13.30 26.60
C LEU A 590 6.85 -14.15 26.85
N LEU A 591 7.94 -13.88 26.13
CA LEU A 591 9.15 -14.72 26.10
C LEU A 591 10.40 -14.00 26.63
N ALA A 592 10.23 -12.79 27.17
CA ALA A 592 11.26 -12.01 27.83
C ALA A 592 11.32 -12.28 29.34
#